data_AF-A0A2M8DMD6-F1
#
_entry.id   AF-A0A2M8DMD6-F1
#
_cell.length_a   1.000
_cell.length_b   1.000
_cell.length_c   1.000
_cell.angle_alpha   90.00
_cell.angle_beta   90.00
_cell.angle_gamma   90.00
#
_symmetry.space_group_name_H-M   'P 1'
#
loop_
_entity.id
_entity.type
_entity.pdbx_description
1 polymer ?
#
loop_
_entity_poly.entity_id
_entity_poly.type
_entity_poly.pdbx_seq_one_letter_code
_entity_poly.pdbx_strand_id
1 'polypeptide(L)'
;MKKFRQSTSQNGIALLLTVVILSAVILIAVLIVNIVIVQLKLAKDIGDSQAAIYAADSGVEWQLYQIRKGASVSVPIMSNGATIETTVTGASPNFTIKSLGSYGTVKRQFEINF
;
A
#
# COMPACT_ATOMS: atom_id res chain seq x y z
N MET A 1 49.31 6.49 60.38
CA MET A 1 48.01 6.40 59.68
C MET A 1 48.23 6.64 58.17
N LYS A 2 48.04 5.63 57.32
CA LYS A 2 48.15 5.76 55.85
C LYS A 2 46.79 6.14 55.27
N LYS A 3 46.69 7.29 54.59
CA LYS A 3 45.49 7.73 53.84
C LYS A 3 45.47 7.03 52.49
N PHE A 4 44.42 6.26 52.21
CA PHE A 4 44.13 5.73 50.87
C PHE A 4 43.63 6.88 49.98
N ARG A 5 44.31 7.12 48.85
CA ARG A 5 43.86 8.07 47.82
C ARG A 5 42.87 7.35 46.91
N GLN A 6 41.61 7.79 46.90
CA GLN A 6 40.62 7.34 45.90
C GLN A 6 40.99 7.91 44.53
N SER A 7 41.15 7.04 43.55
CA SER A 7 41.38 7.38 42.14
C SER A 7 40.04 7.74 41.49
N THR A 8 39.89 8.98 41.03
CA THR A 8 38.66 9.51 40.40
C THR A 8 38.61 9.16 38.90
N SER A 9 38.45 7.87 38.55
CA SER A 9 38.37 7.41 37.15
C SER A 9 36.95 7.21 36.61
N GLN A 10 35.92 7.75 37.28
CA GLN A 10 34.51 7.50 36.93
C GLN A 10 34.00 8.26 35.68
N ASN A 11 34.74 9.27 35.21
CA ASN A 11 34.32 10.13 34.09
C ASN A 11 34.29 9.40 32.73
N GLY A 12 35.17 8.43 32.50
CA GLY A 12 35.20 7.67 31.24
C GLY A 12 34.05 6.67 31.11
N ILE A 13 33.64 6.06 32.23
CA ILE A 13 32.48 5.16 32.29
C ILE A 13 31.17 5.92 32.10
N ALA A 14 31.05 7.13 32.66
CA ALA A 14 29.90 7.99 32.44
C ALA A 14 29.75 8.32 30.94
N LEU A 15 30.85 8.69 30.27
CA LEU A 15 30.85 8.96 28.83
C LEU A 15 30.42 7.73 28.02
N LEU A 16 30.99 6.55 28.30
CA LEU A 16 30.62 5.31 27.62
C LEU A 16 29.14 4.99 27.78
N LEU A 17 28.61 5.12 29.00
CA LEU A 17 27.19 4.89 29.29
C LEU A 17 26.29 5.84 28.51
N THR A 18 26.65 7.13 28.42
CA THR A 18 25.88 8.09 27.62
C THR A 18 25.86 7.75 26.14
N VAL A 19 26.98 7.27 25.58
CA VAL A 19 27.06 6.85 24.17
C VAL A 19 26.19 5.62 23.91
N VAL A 20 26.22 4.64 24.82
CA VAL A 20 25.36 3.43 24.70
C VAL A 20 23.89 3.82 24.75
N ILE A 21 23.48 4.66 25.71
CA ILE A 21 22.09 5.13 25.81
C ILE A 21 21.69 5.91 24.56
N LEU A 22 22.54 6.82 24.08
CA LEU A 22 22.25 7.61 22.88
C LEU A 22 22.12 6.72 21.63
N SER A 23 22.97 5.69 21.50
CA SER A 23 22.89 4.73 20.40
C SER A 23 21.57 3.94 20.44
N ALA A 24 21.10 3.54 21.62
CA ALA A 24 19.82 2.88 21.78
C ALA A 24 18.64 3.78 21.39
N VAL A 25 18.68 5.07 21.78
CA VAL A 25 17.65 6.05 21.42
C VAL A 25 17.61 6.29 19.91
N ILE A 26 18.76 6.41 19.25
CA ILE A 26 18.85 6.59 17.80
C ILE A 26 18.26 5.37 17.07
N LEU A 27 18.56 4.16 17.52
CA LEU A 27 18.00 2.94 16.93
C LEU A 27 16.46 2.95 16.97
N ILE A 28 15.88 3.32 18.12
CA ILE A 28 14.42 3.43 18.26
C ILE A 28 13.85 4.49 17.30
N ALA A 29 14.51 5.65 17.19
CA ALA A 29 14.07 6.71 16.28
C ALA A 29 14.06 6.25 14.82
N VAL A 30 15.09 5.54 14.36
CA VAL A 30 15.17 5.02 12.99
C VAL A 30 14.07 3.99 12.71
N LEU A 31 13.75 3.14 13.68
CA LEU A 31 12.65 2.18 13.54
C LEU A 31 11.30 2.88 13.32
N ILE A 32 11.04 3.97 14.04
CA ILE A 32 9.82 4.76 13.89
C ILE A 32 9.73 5.40 12.50
N VAL A 33 10.84 5.91 11.96
CA VAL A 33 10.87 6.52 10.62
C VAL A 33 10.39 5.53 9.55
N ASN A 34 10.81 4.27 9.62
CA ASN A 34 10.35 3.25 8.67
C ASN A 34 8.82 3.05 8.73
N ILE A 35 8.24 3.03 9.93
CA ILE A 35 6.79 2.90 10.11
C ILE A 35 6.07 4.09 9.48
N VAL A 36 6.56 5.31 9.71
CA VAL A 36 5.97 6.54 9.15
C VAL A 36 6.02 6.55 7.63
N ILE A 37 7.14 6.13 7.02
CA ILE A 37 7.26 6.06 5.55
C ILE A 37 6.21 5.10 4.96
N VAL A 38 5.99 3.95 5.59
CA VAL A 38 4.97 2.99 5.14
C VAL A 38 3.56 3.59 5.28
N GLN A 39 3.28 4.26 6.39
CA GLN A 39 1.98 4.90 6.62
C GLN A 39 1.69 6.00 5.58
N LEU A 40 2.68 6.80 5.20
CA LEU A 40 2.53 7.83 4.15
C LEU A 40 2.23 7.22 2.78
N LYS A 41 2.88 6.11 2.43
CA LYS A 41 2.58 5.38 1.19
C LYS A 41 1.15 4.85 1.19
N LEU A 42 0.72 4.22 2.30
CA LEU A 42 -0.66 3.73 2.44
C LEU A 42 -1.68 4.86 2.34
N ALA A 43 -1.42 6.01 2.96
CA ALA A 43 -2.31 7.17 2.89
C ALA A 43 -2.48 7.67 1.45
N LYS A 44 -1.39 7.75 0.68
CA LYS A 44 -1.44 8.06 -0.76
C LYS A 44 -2.23 7.00 -1.54
N ASP A 45 -1.91 5.73 -1.31
CA ASP A 45 -2.55 4.62 -2.03
C ASP A 45 -4.05 4.57 -1.76
N ILE A 46 -4.52 4.92 -0.56
CA ILE A 46 -5.95 5.03 -0.25
C ILE A 46 -6.64 6.07 -1.13
N GLY A 47 -6.04 7.24 -1.33
CA GLY A 47 -6.57 8.27 -2.24
C GLY A 47 -6.65 7.77 -3.68
N ASP A 48 -5.54 7.21 -4.18
CA ASP A 48 -5.44 6.66 -5.54
C ASP A 48 -6.38 5.44 -5.76
N SER A 49 -6.72 4.73 -4.68
CA SER A 49 -7.60 3.56 -4.72
C SER A 49 -9.03 3.89 -5.12
N GLN A 50 -9.52 5.10 -4.88
CA GLN A 50 -10.86 5.49 -5.31
C GLN A 50 -10.98 5.43 -6.83
N ALA A 51 -10.00 5.98 -7.54
CA ALA A 51 -9.96 5.96 -9.01
C ALA A 51 -9.83 4.52 -9.55
N ALA A 52 -8.98 3.70 -8.94
CA ALA A 52 -8.82 2.30 -9.32
C ALA A 52 -10.09 1.46 -9.06
N ILE A 53 -10.78 1.67 -7.94
CA ILE A 53 -12.06 1.00 -7.63
C ILE A 53 -13.12 1.39 -8.67
N TYR A 54 -13.25 2.69 -8.95
CA TYR A 54 -14.25 3.18 -9.89
C TYR A 54 -14.03 2.63 -11.31
N ALA A 55 -12.77 2.53 -11.74
CA ALA A 55 -12.40 1.88 -12.99
C ALA A 55 -12.74 0.38 -13.00
N ALA A 56 -12.42 -0.34 -11.91
CA ALA A 56 -12.74 -1.76 -11.78
C ALA A 56 -14.26 -2.02 -11.86
N ASP A 57 -15.05 -1.23 -11.12
CA ASP A 57 -16.51 -1.32 -11.11
C ASP A 57 -17.10 -1.05 -12.50
N SER A 58 -16.64 0.02 -13.14
CA SER A 58 -17.05 0.37 -14.51
C SER A 58 -16.76 -0.74 -15.52
N GLY A 59 -15.65 -1.46 -15.35
CA GLY A 59 -15.31 -2.61 -16.19
C GLY A 59 -16.22 -3.82 -15.96
N VAL A 60 -16.70 -4.05 -14.73
CA VAL A 60 -17.70 -5.09 -14.44
C VAL A 60 -19.01 -4.75 -15.13
N GLU A 61 -19.53 -3.53 -14.92
CA GLU A 61 -20.79 -3.08 -15.53
C GLU A 61 -20.73 -3.08 -17.06
N TRP A 62 -19.59 -2.70 -17.63
CA TRP A 62 -19.37 -2.78 -19.07
C TRP A 62 -19.48 -4.21 -19.60
N GLN A 63 -18.87 -5.19 -18.93
CA GLN A 63 -18.95 -6.59 -19.36
C GLN A 63 -20.35 -7.18 -19.15
N LEU A 64 -21.00 -6.86 -18.03
CA LEU A 64 -22.40 -7.24 -17.78
C LEU A 64 -23.33 -6.71 -18.86
N TYR A 65 -23.14 -5.44 -19.27
CA TYR A 65 -23.92 -4.85 -20.35
C TYR A 65 -23.75 -5.62 -21.66
N GLN A 66 -22.50 -5.93 -22.05
CA GLN A 66 -22.21 -6.69 -23.27
C GLN A 66 -22.85 -8.08 -23.26
N ILE A 67 -22.73 -8.80 -22.14
CA ILE A 67 -23.33 -10.14 -21.97
C ILE A 67 -24.85 -10.06 -22.05
N ARG A 68 -25.47 -9.08 -21.37
CA ARG A 68 -26.93 -8.93 -21.33
C ARG A 68 -27.54 -8.49 -22.66
N LYS A 69 -26.83 -7.66 -23.43
CA LYS A 69 -27.29 -7.16 -24.74
C LYS A 69 -26.84 -8.02 -25.91
N GLY A 70 -25.87 -8.92 -25.71
CA GLY A 70 -25.26 -9.70 -26.79
C GLY A 70 -24.55 -8.84 -27.83
N ALA A 71 -24.04 -7.67 -27.43
CA ALA A 71 -23.43 -6.69 -28.32
C ALA A 71 -22.08 -6.25 -27.78
N SER A 72 -21.07 -6.17 -28.67
CA SER A 72 -19.76 -5.66 -28.31
C SER A 72 -19.75 -4.14 -28.34
N VAL A 73 -19.30 -3.53 -27.23
CA VAL A 73 -19.19 -2.08 -27.06
C VAL A 73 -17.74 -1.76 -26.74
N SER A 74 -17.23 -0.62 -27.21
CA SER A 74 -15.88 -0.16 -26.88
C SER A 74 -15.67 -0.02 -25.37
N VAL A 75 -14.45 -0.32 -24.91
CA VAL A 75 -14.04 -0.16 -23.51
C VAL A 75 -14.23 1.32 -23.08
N PRO A 76 -14.78 1.58 -21.87
CA PRO A 76 -14.85 2.94 -21.33
C PRO A 76 -13.46 3.56 -21.11
N ILE A 77 -13.33 4.86 -21.38
CA ILE A 77 -12.10 5.62 -21.15
C ILE A 77 -12.31 6.51 -19.92
N MET A 78 -11.40 6.41 -18.95
CA MET A 78 -11.44 7.22 -17.74
C MET A 78 -10.69 8.54 -17.96
N SER A 79 -11.34 9.68 -17.71
CA SER A 79 -10.75 11.01 -17.93
C SER A 79 -9.61 11.35 -16.97
N ASN A 80 -9.53 10.66 -15.84
CA ASN A 80 -8.48 10.84 -14.83
C ASN A 80 -7.21 10.01 -15.12
N GLY A 81 -7.16 9.23 -16.21
CA GLY A 81 -6.02 8.38 -16.54
C GLY A 81 -6.01 7.02 -15.85
N ALA A 82 -7.09 6.63 -15.16
CA ALA A 82 -7.27 5.26 -14.72
C ALA A 82 -7.53 4.33 -15.92
N THR A 83 -7.12 3.06 -15.81
CA THR A 83 -7.26 2.07 -16.88
C THR A 83 -8.08 0.88 -16.41
N ILE A 84 -8.78 0.23 -17.36
CA ILE A 84 -9.63 -0.92 -17.14
C ILE A 84 -9.06 -2.11 -17.92
N GLU A 85 -8.92 -3.25 -17.27
CA GLU A 85 -8.60 -4.53 -17.90
C GLU A 85 -9.60 -5.57 -17.40
N THR A 86 -10.21 -6.33 -18.32
CA THR A 86 -11.23 -7.32 -17.95
C THR A 86 -10.97 -8.67 -18.58
N THR A 87 -11.27 -9.74 -17.85
CA THR A 87 -11.27 -11.11 -18.34
C THR A 87 -12.63 -11.73 -18.09
N VAL A 88 -13.27 -12.25 -19.13
CA VAL A 88 -14.54 -12.99 -19.03
C VAL A 88 -14.26 -14.46 -19.32
N THR A 89 -14.70 -15.34 -18.42
CA THR A 89 -14.62 -16.80 -18.59
C THR A 89 -15.98 -17.44 -18.34
N GLY A 90 -16.17 -18.65 -18.86
CA GLY A 90 -17.45 -19.37 -18.75
C GLY A 90 -18.31 -19.23 -20.01
N ALA A 91 -19.51 -19.77 -19.94
CA ALA A 91 -20.48 -19.81 -21.02
C ALA A 91 -21.90 -19.84 -20.45
N SER A 92 -22.87 -19.32 -21.21
CA SER A 92 -24.27 -19.25 -20.80
C SER A 92 -24.76 -20.58 -20.21
N PRO A 93 -25.37 -20.58 -19.01
CA PRO A 93 -25.78 -19.40 -18.24
C PRO A 93 -24.71 -18.83 -17.28
N ASN A 94 -23.59 -19.53 -17.08
CA ASN A 94 -22.64 -19.21 -16.01
C ASN A 94 -21.43 -18.43 -16.54
N PHE A 95 -21.26 -17.21 -16.06
CA PHE A 95 -20.14 -16.34 -16.41
C PHE A 95 -19.36 -15.91 -15.18
N THR A 96 -18.06 -15.78 -15.36
CA THR A 96 -17.15 -15.15 -14.42
C THR A 96 -16.55 -13.93 -15.08
N ILE A 97 -16.67 -12.77 -14.45
CA ILE A 97 -16.08 -11.52 -14.91
C ILE A 97 -15.06 -11.09 -13.87
N LYS A 98 -13.81 -10.94 -14.28
CA LYS A 98 -12.76 -10.26 -13.51
C LYS A 98 -12.51 -8.91 -14.14
N SER A 99 -12.56 -7.85 -13.33
CA SER A 99 -12.29 -6.48 -13.78
C SER A 99 -11.24 -5.85 -12.87
N LEU A 100 -10.11 -5.49 -13.48
CA LEU A 100 -8.97 -4.85 -12.84
C LEU A 100 -8.95 -3.37 -13.23
N GLY A 101 -9.15 -2.51 -12.23
CA GLY A 101 -8.93 -1.08 -12.34
C GLY A 101 -7.53 -0.71 -11.85
N SER A 102 -6.82 0.13 -12.61
CA SER A 102 -5.49 0.61 -12.25
C SER A 102 -5.41 2.14 -12.29
N TYR A 103 -4.77 2.73 -11.30
CA TYR A 103 -4.46 4.17 -11.26
C TYR A 103 -3.11 4.38 -10.58
N GLY A 104 -2.14 4.91 -11.33
CA GLY A 104 -0.74 4.98 -10.87
C GLY A 104 -0.18 3.60 -10.54
N THR A 105 0.28 3.41 -9.30
CA THR A 105 0.79 2.12 -8.78
C THR A 105 -0.29 1.26 -8.14
N VAL A 106 -1.49 1.82 -7.92
CA VAL A 106 -2.58 1.15 -7.21
C VAL A 106 -3.43 0.36 -8.20
N LYS A 107 -3.71 -0.89 -7.83
CA LYS A 107 -4.56 -1.80 -8.59
C LYS A 107 -5.65 -2.35 -7.69
N ARG A 108 -6.89 -2.40 -8.18
CA ARG A 108 -8.08 -2.90 -7.47
C ARG A 108 -8.86 -3.78 -8.41
N GLN A 109 -9.31 -4.95 -7.94
CA GLN A 109 -9.98 -5.92 -8.78
C GLN A 109 -11.31 -6.33 -8.16
N PHE A 110 -12.33 -6.44 -9.01
CA PHE A 110 -13.58 -7.09 -8.68
C PHE A 110 -13.76 -8.36 -9.51
N GLU A 111 -14.36 -9.36 -8.88
CA GLU A 111 -14.75 -10.61 -9.52
C GLU A 111 -16.21 -10.86 -9.20
N ILE A 112 -16.99 -11.12 -10.24
CA ILE A 112 -18.39 -11.54 -10.10
C ILE A 112 -18.60 -12.86 -10.84
N ASN A 113 -19.43 -13.71 -10.26
CA ASN A 113 -19.82 -15.01 -10.77
C ASN A 113 -21.35 -15.05 -10.75
N PHE A 114 -21.98 -15.33 -11.88
CA PHE A 114 -23.44 -15.40 -12.01
C PHE A 114 -23.87 -16.36 -13.10
#